data_AF-A0A2V6HN80-F1
#
_entry.id   AF-A0A2V6HN80-F1
#
_cell.length_a   1.000
_cell.length_b   1.000
_cell.length_c   1.000
_cell.angle_alpha   90.00
_cell.angle_beta   90.00
_cell.angle_gamma   90.00
#
_symmetry.space_group_name_H-M   'P 1'
#
loop_
_entity.id
_entity.type
_entity.pdbx_description
1 polymer ?
#
loop_
_entity_poly.entity_id
_entity_poly.type
_entity_poly.pdbx_seq_one_letter_code
_entity_poly.pdbx_strand_id
1 'polypeptide(L)'
;MPALHTSAQAIYFMQIFTAAFLTILFLQSGIDKVADRRGNLEWLKGHFAKSPLAGVVPTLVTAITILELAAGILSGVGCLALIALRDSTVAFYGAVISAVSIVSLFFGQRMAKDYAGAAVLVPYFLLALIAIYLLAQP
;
A
#
# COMPACT_ATOMS: atom_id res chain seq x y z
N MET A 1 -31.52 -19.66 -18.73
CA MET A 1 -30.79 -18.46 -19.17
C MET A 1 -29.36 -18.59 -18.67
N PRO A 2 -28.32 -18.32 -19.49
CA PRO A 2 -26.96 -18.27 -18.99
C PRO A 2 -26.84 -17.16 -17.93
N ALA A 3 -25.99 -17.36 -16.92
CA ALA A 3 -25.75 -16.36 -15.89
C ALA A 3 -25.09 -15.11 -16.51
N LEU A 4 -25.57 -13.92 -16.15
CA LEU A 4 -25.01 -12.63 -16.61
C LEU A 4 -23.66 -12.29 -15.95
N HIS A 5 -23.23 -13.08 -14.98
CA HIS A 5 -21.98 -12.92 -14.24
C HIS A 5 -21.34 -14.28 -14.02
N THR A 6 -20.01 -14.33 -14.16
CA THR A 6 -19.19 -15.53 -13.94
C THR A 6 -18.17 -15.27 -12.83
N SER A 7 -17.69 -16.33 -12.18
CA SER A 7 -16.61 -16.24 -11.19
C SER A 7 -15.34 -15.61 -11.77
N ALA A 8 -15.01 -15.93 -13.02
CA ALA A 8 -13.87 -15.34 -13.72
C ALA A 8 -14.01 -13.82 -13.89
N GLN A 9 -15.20 -13.34 -14.30
CA GLN A 9 -15.46 -11.90 -14.39
C GLN A 9 -15.39 -11.22 -13.02
N ALA A 10 -15.93 -11.84 -11.97
CA ALA A 10 -15.85 -11.31 -10.61
C ALA A 10 -14.40 -11.17 -10.14
N ILE A 11 -13.57 -12.21 -10.33
CA ILE A 11 -12.14 -12.18 -10.00
C ILE A 11 -11.43 -11.05 -10.75
N TYR A 12 -11.69 -10.93 -12.05
CA TYR A 12 -11.09 -9.87 -12.86
C TYR A 12 -11.44 -8.46 -12.35
N PHE A 13 -12.70 -8.21 -11.98
CA PHE A 13 -13.08 -6.93 -11.37
C PHE A 13 -12.42 -6.72 -10.01
N MET A 14 -12.31 -7.76 -9.18
CA MET A 14 -11.63 -7.67 -7.90
C MET A 14 -10.13 -7.34 -8.07
N GLN A 15 -9.45 -7.92 -9.07
CA GLN A 15 -8.07 -7.59 -9.39
C GLN A 15 -7.92 -6.10 -9.74
N ILE A 16 -8.80 -5.56 -10.60
CA ILE A 16 -8.77 -4.13 -10.95
C ILE A 16 -9.04 -3.26 -9.73
N PHE A 17 -10.10 -3.53 -8.96
CA PHE A 17 -10.47 -2.68 -7.83
C PHE A 17 -9.43 -2.71 -6.71
N THR A 18 -8.83 -3.87 -6.44
CA THR A 18 -7.76 -3.96 -5.45
C THR A 18 -6.50 -3.22 -5.91
N ALA A 19 -6.09 -3.38 -7.18
CA ALA A 19 -4.95 -2.63 -7.74
C ALA A 19 -5.20 -1.10 -7.74
N ALA A 20 -6.39 -0.66 -8.14
CA ALA A 20 -6.78 0.75 -8.10
C ALA A 20 -6.80 1.31 -6.66
N PHE A 21 -7.34 0.55 -5.71
CA PHE A 21 -7.36 0.94 -4.30
C PHE A 21 -5.95 1.13 -3.74
N LEU A 22 -5.05 0.16 -3.98
CA LEU A 22 -3.66 0.23 -3.55
C LEU A 22 -2.92 1.40 -4.23
N THR A 23 -3.21 1.66 -5.49
CA THR A 23 -2.69 2.83 -6.22
C THR A 23 -3.05 4.12 -5.50
N ILE A 24 -4.33 4.34 -5.22
CA ILE A 24 -4.81 5.58 -4.57
C ILE A 24 -4.19 5.70 -3.18
N LEU A 25 -4.27 4.64 -2.37
CA LEU A 25 -3.75 4.62 -1.00
C LEU A 25 -2.26 5.01 -0.95
N PHE A 26 -1.44 4.35 -1.75
CA PHE A 26 0.01 4.50 -1.67
C PHE A 26 0.53 5.71 -2.44
N LEU A 27 -0.05 6.02 -3.59
CA LEU A 27 0.39 7.17 -4.38
C LEU A 27 -0.02 8.48 -3.70
N GLN A 28 -1.22 8.57 -3.12
CA GLN A 28 -1.60 9.74 -2.32
C GLN A 28 -0.68 9.89 -1.11
N SER A 29 -0.45 8.82 -0.34
CA SER A 29 0.41 8.84 0.85
C SER A 29 1.87 9.21 0.52
N GLY A 30 2.40 8.68 -0.58
CA GLY A 30 3.77 8.95 -1.04
C GLY A 30 3.94 10.37 -1.60
N ILE A 31 2.99 10.85 -2.42
CA ILE A 31 3.03 12.22 -2.96
C ILE A 31 2.94 13.24 -1.84
N ASP A 32 2.07 13.03 -0.85
CA ASP A 32 1.95 13.92 0.31
C ASP A 32 3.29 14.09 1.05
N LYS A 33 4.00 12.98 1.30
CA LYS A 33 5.33 13.01 1.96
C LYS A 33 6.41 13.71 1.14
N VAL A 34 6.28 13.74 -0.18
CA VAL A 34 7.19 14.49 -1.05
C VAL A 34 6.82 15.97 -1.06
N ALA A 35 5.52 16.29 -1.23
CA ALA A 35 5.02 17.65 -1.37
C ALA A 35 5.08 18.44 -0.06
N ASP A 36 4.66 17.85 1.05
CA ASP A 36 4.77 18.41 2.41
C ASP A 36 5.72 17.59 3.28
N ARG A 37 6.97 17.48 2.83
CA ARG A 37 8.00 16.73 3.56
C ARG A 37 8.31 17.35 4.92
N ARG A 38 8.25 18.68 5.03
CA ARG A 38 8.57 19.39 6.30
C ARG A 38 7.50 19.13 7.35
N GLY A 39 6.22 19.28 7.00
CA GLY A 39 5.10 19.01 7.91
C GLY A 39 5.10 17.55 8.36
N ASN A 40 5.28 16.61 7.43
CA ASN A 40 5.40 15.19 7.75
C ASN A 40 6.54 14.88 8.72
N LEU A 41 7.74 15.46 8.50
CA LEU A 41 8.88 15.28 9.39
C LEU A 41 8.64 15.84 10.80
N GLU A 42 8.01 17.01 10.89
CA GLU A 42 7.71 17.65 12.17
C GLU A 42 6.70 16.84 12.98
N TRP A 43 5.60 16.41 12.34
CA TRP A 43 4.60 15.55 12.97
C TRP A 43 5.20 14.22 13.44
N LEU A 44 5.98 13.54 12.57
CA LEU A 44 6.58 12.24 12.88
C LEU A 44 7.66 12.33 13.96
N LYS A 45 8.42 13.42 14.04
CA LYS A 45 9.36 13.62 15.15
C LYS A 45 8.63 13.69 16.49
N GLY A 46 7.48 14.37 16.55
CA GLY A 46 6.62 14.37 17.73
C GLY A 46 6.06 12.98 18.04
N HIS A 47 5.51 12.30 17.03
CA HIS A 47 4.93 10.95 17.15
C HIS A 47 5.92 9.93 17.71
N PHE A 48 7.15 9.93 17.20
CA PHE A 48 8.20 8.99 17.57
C PHE A 48 9.09 9.47 18.74
N ALA A 49 8.83 10.63 19.36
CA ALA A 49 9.73 11.26 20.34
C ALA A 49 10.09 10.37 21.54
N LYS A 50 9.17 9.49 21.97
CA LYS A 50 9.36 8.55 23.09
C LYS A 50 9.69 7.12 22.65
N SER A 51 9.93 6.92 21.36
CA SER A 51 10.19 5.60 20.77
C SER A 51 11.71 5.35 20.60
N PRO A 52 12.13 4.09 20.43
CA PRO A 52 13.50 3.76 20.05
C PRO A 52 13.93 4.35 18.69
N LEU A 53 12.97 4.82 17.88
CA LEU A 53 13.18 5.31 16.53
C LEU A 53 13.36 6.83 16.43
N ALA A 54 13.29 7.55 17.56
CA ALA A 54 13.31 9.02 17.60
C ALA A 54 14.51 9.64 16.85
N GLY A 55 15.69 9.02 16.93
CA GLY A 55 16.91 9.52 16.28
C GLY A 55 17.00 9.29 14.77
N VAL A 56 16.15 8.43 14.20
CA VAL A 56 16.22 8.00 12.79
C VAL A 56 14.97 8.35 12.00
N VAL A 57 14.06 9.16 12.56
CA VAL A 57 12.80 9.58 11.91
C VAL A 57 13.01 10.08 10.47
N PRO A 58 13.99 10.97 10.15
CA PRO A 58 14.18 11.43 8.77
C PRO A 58 14.50 10.30 7.78
N THR A 59 15.26 9.32 8.22
CA THR A 59 15.59 8.13 7.43
C THR A 59 14.36 7.25 7.22
N LEU A 60 13.55 7.05 8.27
CA LEU A 60 12.30 6.29 8.20
C LEU A 60 11.30 6.93 7.23
N VAL A 61 11.12 8.25 7.27
CA VAL A 61 10.26 8.98 6.32
C VAL A 61 10.71 8.76 4.89
N THR A 62 12.02 8.84 4.65
CA THR A 62 12.56 8.66 3.30
C THR A 62 12.36 7.23 2.81
N ALA A 63 12.68 6.23 3.64
CA ALA A 63 12.51 4.82 3.32
C ALA A 63 11.05 4.47 3.04
N ILE A 64 10.12 4.93 3.89
CA ILE A 64 8.70 4.63 3.69
C ILE A 64 8.14 5.35 2.47
N THR A 65 8.56 6.59 2.20
CA THR A 65 8.14 7.31 0.99
C THR A 65 8.55 6.56 -0.29
N ILE A 66 9.76 6.00 -0.33
CA ILE A 66 10.21 5.19 -1.48
C ILE A 66 9.34 3.95 -1.64
N LEU A 67 9.05 3.23 -0.55
CA LEU A 67 8.18 2.05 -0.59
C LEU A 67 6.77 2.39 -1.04
N GLU A 68 6.18 3.48 -0.52
CA GLU A 68 4.83 3.91 -0.87
C GLU A 68 4.75 4.37 -2.33
N LEU A 69 5.72 5.15 -2.82
CA LEU A 69 5.74 5.54 -4.23
C LEU A 69 5.91 4.32 -5.15
N ALA A 70 6.81 3.39 -4.82
CA ALA A 70 6.98 2.16 -5.59
C ALA A 70 5.69 1.32 -5.60
N ALA A 71 5.06 1.13 -4.43
CA ALA A 71 3.78 0.43 -4.29
C ALA A 71 2.68 1.07 -5.14
N GLY A 72 2.54 2.39 -5.04
CA GLY A 72 1.52 3.16 -5.75
C GLY A 72 1.72 3.14 -7.27
N ILE A 73 2.95 3.35 -7.74
CA ILE A 73 3.28 3.35 -9.17
C ILE A 73 3.09 1.95 -9.77
N LEU A 74 3.63 0.90 -9.15
CA LEU A 74 3.47 -0.47 -9.65
C LEU A 74 2.01 -0.91 -9.64
N SER A 75 1.25 -0.58 -8.59
CA SER A 75 -0.19 -0.87 -8.55
C SER A 75 -0.95 -0.12 -9.64
N GLY A 76 -0.58 1.14 -9.92
CA GLY A 76 -1.24 1.98 -10.92
C GLY A 76 -0.94 1.54 -12.35
N VAL A 77 0.34 1.33 -12.66
CA VAL A 77 0.78 0.78 -13.96
C VAL A 77 0.20 -0.62 -14.14
N GLY A 78 0.21 -1.45 -13.10
CA GLY A 78 -0.39 -2.78 -13.10
C GLY A 78 -1.90 -2.77 -13.32
N CYS A 79 -2.62 -1.82 -12.73
CA CYS A 79 -4.05 -1.64 -12.97
C CYS A 79 -4.33 -1.31 -14.45
N LEU A 80 -3.53 -0.41 -15.04
CA LEU A 80 -3.63 -0.10 -16.47
C LEU A 80 -3.27 -1.32 -17.35
N ALA A 81 -2.24 -2.07 -16.99
CA ALA A 81 -1.84 -3.30 -17.69
C ALA A 81 -2.92 -4.38 -17.62
N LEU A 82 -3.59 -4.56 -16.47
CA LEU A 82 -4.73 -5.46 -16.31
C LEU A 82 -5.85 -5.09 -17.29
N ILE A 83 -6.20 -3.80 -17.39
CA ILE A 83 -7.30 -3.33 -18.23
C ILE A 83 -6.97 -3.45 -19.73
N ALA A 84 -5.77 -3.00 -20.12
CA ALA A 84 -5.39 -2.89 -21.53
C ALA A 84 -4.83 -4.20 -22.10
N LEU A 85 -4.09 -4.96 -21.29
CA LEU A 85 -3.29 -6.10 -21.73
C LEU A 85 -3.70 -7.44 -21.08
N ARG A 86 -4.58 -7.42 -20.07
CA ARG A 86 -4.97 -8.60 -19.27
C ARG A 86 -3.79 -9.26 -18.55
N ASP A 87 -2.76 -8.48 -18.24
CA ASP A 87 -1.56 -8.95 -17.52
C ASP A 87 -1.59 -8.45 -16.07
N SER A 88 -1.56 -9.37 -15.10
CA SER A 88 -1.58 -9.09 -13.67
C SER A 88 -0.19 -8.92 -13.05
N THR A 89 0.89 -9.20 -13.79
CA THR A 89 2.26 -9.33 -13.26
C THR A 89 2.73 -8.07 -12.53
N VAL A 90 2.55 -6.90 -13.14
CA VAL A 90 3.00 -5.63 -12.53
C VAL A 90 2.13 -5.27 -11.32
N ALA A 91 0.82 -5.49 -11.40
CA ALA A 91 -0.09 -5.26 -10.26
C ALA A 91 0.23 -6.18 -9.09
N PHE A 92 0.60 -7.43 -9.35
CA PHE A 92 1.01 -8.40 -8.34
C PHE A 92 2.23 -7.88 -7.56
N TYR A 93 3.29 -7.43 -8.24
CA TYR A 93 4.44 -6.84 -7.57
C TYR A 93 4.07 -5.54 -6.82
N GLY A 94 3.16 -4.73 -7.37
CA GLY A 94 2.59 -3.59 -6.65
C GLY A 94 1.97 -3.99 -5.32
N ALA A 95 1.13 -5.03 -5.31
CA ALA A 95 0.49 -5.55 -4.10
C ALA A 95 1.48 -6.13 -3.08
N VAL A 96 2.55 -6.79 -3.54
CA VAL A 96 3.62 -7.29 -2.66
C VAL A 96 4.35 -6.12 -1.97
N ILE A 97 4.74 -5.09 -2.74
CA ILE A 97 5.42 -3.91 -2.17
C ILE A 97 4.47 -3.13 -1.25
N SER A 98 3.18 -3.05 -1.58
CA SER A 98 2.15 -2.53 -0.68
C SER A 98 2.14 -3.26 0.67
N ALA A 99 2.11 -4.59 0.67
CA ALA A 99 2.14 -5.38 1.90
C ALA A 99 3.41 -5.11 2.74
N VAL A 100 4.58 -5.02 2.09
CA VAL A 100 5.85 -4.65 2.75
C VAL A 100 5.79 -3.25 3.36
N SER A 101 5.18 -2.28 2.66
CA SER A 101 5.00 -0.93 3.16
C SER A 101 4.10 -0.90 4.40
N ILE A 102 3.00 -1.67 4.41
CA ILE A 102 2.07 -1.74 5.56
C ILE A 102 2.74 -2.40 6.76
N VAL A 103 3.52 -3.47 6.55
CA VAL A 103 4.29 -4.10 7.64
C VAL A 103 5.29 -3.11 8.24
N SER A 104 5.95 -2.31 7.40
CA SER A 104 6.89 -1.27 7.83
C SER A 104 6.21 -0.17 8.65
N LEU A 105 5.04 0.31 8.20
CA LEU A 105 4.20 1.25 8.94
C LEU A 105 3.74 0.66 10.27
N PHE A 106 3.24 -0.58 10.26
CA PHE A 106 2.77 -1.28 11.45
C PHE A 106 3.88 -1.40 12.49
N PHE A 107 5.08 -1.82 12.07
CA PHE A 107 6.25 -1.86 12.94
C PHE A 107 6.55 -0.49 13.57
N GLY A 108 6.52 0.58 12.76
CA GLY A 108 6.66 1.95 13.26
C GLY A 108 5.65 2.27 14.36
N GLN A 109 4.35 2.03 14.11
CA GLN A 109 3.31 2.26 15.12
C GLN A 109 3.53 1.44 16.38
N ARG A 110 4.03 0.20 16.25
CA ARG A 110 4.37 -0.65 17.39
C ARG A 110 5.51 -0.10 18.23
N MET A 111 6.56 0.43 17.59
CA MET A 111 7.69 1.07 18.29
C MET A 111 7.30 2.39 18.95
N ALA A 112 6.37 3.14 18.35
CA ALA A 112 5.79 4.35 18.94
C ALA A 112 4.78 4.06 20.07
N LYS A 113 4.43 2.78 20.30
CA LYS A 113 3.33 2.35 21.20
C LYS A 113 1.97 2.94 20.82
N ASP A 114 1.79 3.30 19.55
CA ASP A 114 0.49 3.69 19.00
C ASP A 114 -0.28 2.43 18.56
N TYR A 115 -1.03 1.84 19.49
CA TYR A 115 -1.83 0.65 19.24
C TYR A 115 -3.04 0.93 18.34
N ALA A 116 -3.61 2.13 18.44
CA ALA A 116 -4.76 2.51 17.63
C ALA A 116 -4.34 2.69 16.16
N GLY A 117 -3.24 3.42 15.91
CA GLY A 117 -2.65 3.56 14.58
C GLY A 117 -2.24 2.20 13.98
N ALA A 118 -1.67 1.31 14.78
CA ALA A 118 -1.34 -0.06 14.34
C ALA A 118 -2.59 -0.86 13.93
N ALA A 119 -3.70 -0.74 14.67
CA ALA A 119 -4.94 -1.46 14.38
C ALA A 119 -5.59 -0.99 13.05
N VAL A 120 -5.51 0.30 12.73
CA VAL A 120 -6.04 0.87 11.48
C VAL A 120 -5.34 0.29 10.24
N LEU A 121 -4.12 -0.22 10.37
CA LEU A 121 -3.36 -0.80 9.26
C LEU A 121 -3.79 -2.24 8.93
N VAL A 122 -4.44 -2.95 9.85
CA VAL A 122 -4.81 -4.36 9.67
C VAL A 122 -5.77 -4.58 8.49
N PRO A 123 -6.85 -3.78 8.30
CA PRO A 123 -7.71 -3.93 7.12
C PRO A 123 -6.97 -3.71 5.80
N TYR A 124 -6.07 -2.72 5.72
CA TYR A 124 -5.27 -2.50 4.52
C TYR A 124 -4.31 -3.65 4.25
N PHE A 125 -3.73 -4.25 5.29
CA PHE A 125 -2.87 -5.41 5.16
C PHE A 125 -3.64 -6.62 4.62
N LEU A 126 -4.84 -6.88 5.15
CA LEU A 126 -5.73 -7.94 4.66
C LEU A 126 -6.12 -7.71 3.20
N LEU A 127 -6.43 -6.47 2.81
CA LEU A 127 -6.70 -6.11 1.42
C LEU A 127 -5.49 -6.39 0.52
N ALA A 128 -4.27 -6.05 0.95
CA ALA A 128 -3.05 -6.33 0.20
C ALA A 128 -2.82 -7.85 0.03
N LEU A 129 -3.04 -8.66 1.07
CA LEU A 129 -2.96 -10.12 0.98
C LEU A 129 -3.99 -10.71 0.01
N ILE A 130 -5.23 -10.21 0.05
CA ILE A 130 -6.27 -10.61 -0.91
C ILE A 130 -5.87 -10.23 -2.34
N ALA A 131 -5.31 -9.03 -2.54
CA ALA A 131 -4.83 -8.60 -3.85
C ALA A 131 -3.73 -9.53 -4.38
N ILE A 132 -2.74 -9.90 -3.56
CA ILE A 132 -1.68 -10.86 -3.91
C ILE A 132 -2.29 -12.19 -4.35
N TYR A 133 -3.24 -12.72 -3.57
CA TYR A 133 -3.89 -13.99 -3.90
C TYR A 133 -4.66 -13.95 -5.23
N LEU A 134 -5.42 -12.87 -5.46
CA LEU A 134 -6.22 -12.69 -6.67
C LEU A 134 -5.36 -12.49 -7.91
N LEU A 135 -4.28 -11.71 -7.80
CA LEU A 135 -3.41 -11.37 -8.93
C LEU A 135 -2.45 -12.50 -9.32
N ALA A 136 -2.23 -13.47 -8.43
CA ALA A 136 -1.46 -14.69 -8.68
C ALA A 136 -2.27 -15.80 -9.37
N GLN A 137 -3.59 -15.63 -9.55
CA GLN A 137 -4.39 -16.60 -10.28
C GLN A 137 -3.98 -16.62 -11.76
N PRO A 138 -3.97 -17.79 -12.41
CA PRO A 138 -3.61 -17.95 -13.82
C PRO A 138 -4.62 -17.33 -14.78
#